data_AF-A0A8H6JJT1-F1
#
_entry.id   AF-A0A8H6JJT1-F1
#
_cell.length_a   1.000
_cell.length_b   1.000
_cell.length_c   1.000
_cell.angle_alpha   90.00
_cell.angle_beta   90.00
_cell.angle_gamma   90.00
#
_symmetry.space_group_name_H-M   'P 1'
#
loop_
_entity.id
_entity.type
_entity.pdbx_description
1 polymer ?
#
loop_
_entity_poly.entity_id
_entity_poly.type
_entity_poly.pdbx_seq_one_letter_code
_entity_poly.pdbx_strand_id
1 'polypeptide(L)'
;MLRLRTLLKILLAVVPGALSALNDPAKKTKDLFVVDFASTNRGGCQNVGEAAMDGMIKDCLTLAQAGLKAIDEHGSKPEAARLLTAFFTIPSIPLQAADLANIKARYETVRNWLQQGGPTDDGRQPNKPHLYCYHEWLDKKTFRDPALDNNGQPVKNNRGTVQTFGDVYPANVNSGVIPYWSPQFKVVVWDSDYGDPAGGIGGYCHAADSAAATSHQPTASVITLCPSSYGGANPLPRTPAIMGPRSVAANAVANDVVKRTKKGNQALPDIYPTAVTLFHELFHLILGNDKTTMTGSTAEQYIVARMIKLRLANSLRNPETFTAVAAAYDFTSNTPADSSGNRVEFSTGWATQGLGSSIYSVCHL
;
A
#
# COMPACT_ATOMS: atom_id res chain seq x y z
N MET A 1 36.77 -32.43 48.23
CA MET A 1 35.65 -32.93 47.42
C MET A 1 35.21 -31.82 46.47
N LEU A 2 35.42 -32.08 45.18
CA LEU A 2 35.14 -31.23 44.02
C LEU A 2 33.63 -31.07 43.79
N ARG A 3 33.11 -29.86 43.54
CA ARG A 3 31.96 -29.66 42.64
C ARG A 3 32.10 -28.34 41.86
N LEU A 4 32.75 -28.48 40.71
CA LEU A 4 32.77 -27.56 39.58
C LEU A 4 31.33 -27.41 39.05
N ARG A 5 30.76 -26.20 39.06
CA ARG A 5 29.50 -25.90 38.35
C ARG A 5 29.82 -25.19 37.04
N THR A 6 29.53 -25.90 35.96
CA THR A 6 29.74 -25.57 34.56
C THR A 6 28.99 -24.29 34.17
N LEU A 7 29.73 -23.25 33.79
CA LEU A 7 29.23 -22.08 33.08
C LEU A 7 28.90 -22.48 31.63
N LEU A 8 27.62 -22.65 31.34
CA LEU A 8 27.12 -22.85 29.98
C LEU A 8 27.17 -21.51 29.23
N LYS A 9 28.29 -21.24 28.54
CA LYS A 9 28.40 -20.18 27.55
C LYS A 9 27.55 -20.58 26.33
N ILE A 10 26.33 -20.05 26.24
CA ILE A 10 25.57 -20.06 25.00
C ILE A 10 26.25 -19.06 24.06
N LEU A 11 27.13 -19.57 23.19
CA LEU A 11 27.56 -18.83 22.01
C LEU A 11 26.32 -18.71 21.10
N LEU A 12 25.69 -17.53 21.08
CA LEU A 12 24.86 -17.15 19.93
C LEU A 12 25.80 -17.06 18.73
N ALA A 13 25.75 -18.06 17.85
CA ALA A 13 26.27 -17.93 16.52
C ALA A 13 25.37 -16.93 15.78
N VAL A 14 25.78 -15.66 15.79
CA VAL A 14 25.30 -14.66 14.82
C VAL A 14 25.79 -15.16 13.47
N VAL A 15 24.91 -15.79 12.70
CA VAL A 15 25.19 -16.17 11.31
C VAL A 15 25.39 -14.86 10.53
N PRO A 16 26.61 -14.54 10.06
CA PRO A 16 26.83 -13.41 9.18
C PRO A 16 26.43 -13.85 7.78
N GLY A 17 25.13 -13.79 7.49
CA GLY A 17 24.59 -14.28 6.22
C GLY A 17 23.34 -13.53 5.80
N ALA A 18 23.45 -12.21 5.54
CA ALA A 18 22.43 -11.44 4.81
C ALA A 18 22.86 -10.01 4.43
N LEU A 19 24.10 -9.77 3.98
CA LEU A 19 24.49 -8.43 3.48
C LEU A 19 24.63 -8.33 1.95
N SER A 20 24.19 -9.36 1.21
CA SER A 20 24.23 -9.37 -0.26
C SER A 20 22.93 -8.90 -0.95
N ALA A 21 21.89 -8.52 -0.20
CA ALA A 21 20.55 -8.25 -0.74
C ALA A 21 20.35 -6.84 -1.37
N LEU A 22 21.38 -6.01 -1.46
CA LEU A 22 21.21 -4.59 -1.81
C LEU A 22 21.05 -4.30 -3.31
N ASN A 23 21.26 -5.27 -4.21
CA ASN A 23 21.25 -5.02 -5.66
C ASN A 23 20.33 -5.94 -6.49
N ASP A 24 19.54 -6.82 -5.88
CA ASP A 24 18.67 -7.68 -6.67
C ASP A 24 17.57 -6.83 -7.32
N PRO A 25 17.40 -6.92 -8.65
CA PRO A 25 16.35 -6.19 -9.35
C PRO A 25 14.98 -6.68 -8.91
N ALA A 26 13.97 -5.81 -9.01
CA ALA A 26 12.59 -6.23 -8.82
C ALA A 26 12.23 -7.33 -9.82
N LYS A 27 11.46 -8.32 -9.38
CA LYS A 27 10.90 -9.33 -10.28
C LYS A 27 9.92 -8.73 -11.27
N LYS A 28 9.67 -9.47 -12.35
CA LYS A 28 8.64 -9.10 -13.33
C LYS A 28 7.26 -9.28 -12.76
N THR A 29 6.29 -8.53 -13.27
CA THR A 29 4.91 -8.56 -12.77
C THR A 29 4.32 -9.98 -12.84
N LYS A 30 4.56 -10.72 -13.94
CA LYS A 30 4.11 -12.12 -14.09
C LYS A 30 4.80 -13.12 -13.15
N ASP A 31 6.00 -12.79 -12.67
CA ASP A 31 6.71 -13.64 -11.70
C ASP A 31 6.09 -13.50 -10.31
N LEU A 32 5.53 -12.33 -10.01
CA LEU A 32 4.91 -11.99 -8.72
C LEU A 32 3.39 -12.28 -8.70
N PHE A 33 2.70 -12.10 -9.82
CA PHE A 33 1.24 -12.14 -9.92
C PHE A 33 0.74 -13.04 -11.05
N VAL A 34 -0.45 -13.60 -10.87
CA VAL A 34 -1.28 -14.08 -11.98
C VAL A 34 -1.99 -12.86 -12.57
N VAL A 35 -1.66 -12.52 -13.82
CA VAL A 35 -2.13 -11.32 -14.51
C VAL A 35 -2.32 -11.60 -16.00
N ASP A 36 -3.41 -11.10 -16.58
CA ASP A 36 -3.69 -11.18 -18.01
C ASP A 36 -3.28 -9.87 -18.70
N PHE A 37 -2.23 -9.89 -19.52
CA PHE A 37 -1.84 -8.75 -20.36
C PHE A 37 -2.31 -8.86 -21.81
N ALA A 38 -3.00 -9.95 -22.16
CA ALA A 38 -3.47 -10.21 -23.52
C ALA A 38 -4.89 -9.68 -23.77
N SER A 39 -5.67 -9.44 -22.71
CA SER A 39 -7.02 -8.89 -22.82
C SER A 39 -7.34 -7.84 -21.76
N THR A 40 -8.42 -7.09 -21.98
CA THR A 40 -9.08 -6.24 -20.97
C THR A 40 -10.25 -6.96 -20.30
N ASN A 41 -10.57 -8.19 -20.72
CA ASN A 41 -11.74 -8.90 -20.22
C ASN A 41 -11.53 -9.30 -18.77
N ARG A 42 -12.59 -9.23 -17.96
CA ARG A 42 -12.59 -9.66 -16.55
C ARG A 42 -11.46 -9.04 -15.73
N GLY A 43 -11.21 -7.75 -15.91
CA GLY A 43 -10.16 -7.03 -15.18
C GLY A 43 -8.75 -7.22 -15.73
N GLY A 44 -8.61 -7.73 -16.95
CA GLY A 44 -7.32 -7.84 -17.64
C GLY A 44 -6.60 -6.49 -17.82
N CYS A 45 -5.28 -6.58 -17.94
CA CYS A 45 -4.32 -5.48 -17.91
C CYS A 45 -3.78 -5.08 -19.29
N GLN A 46 -4.38 -5.51 -20.39
CA GLN A 46 -3.90 -5.20 -21.75
C GLN A 46 -3.71 -3.70 -22.00
N ASN A 47 -4.63 -2.85 -21.52
CA ASN A 47 -4.57 -1.39 -21.73
C ASN A 47 -3.39 -0.73 -20.99
N VAL A 48 -2.96 -1.31 -19.87
CA VAL A 48 -1.80 -0.81 -19.11
C VAL A 48 -0.51 -1.37 -19.72
N GLY A 49 -0.53 -2.67 -20.06
CA GLY A 49 0.60 -3.37 -20.66
C GLY A 49 1.65 -3.83 -19.65
N GLU A 50 2.34 -4.91 -20.02
CA GLU A 50 3.32 -5.57 -19.15
C GLU A 50 4.50 -4.66 -18.79
N ALA A 51 5.03 -3.90 -19.75
CA ALA A 51 6.18 -3.02 -19.53
C ALA A 51 5.88 -1.89 -18.53
N ALA A 52 4.68 -1.29 -18.61
CA ALA A 52 4.27 -0.25 -17.67
C ALA A 52 4.09 -0.83 -16.26
N MET A 53 3.48 -2.02 -16.14
CA MET A 53 3.33 -2.66 -14.84
C MET A 53 4.66 -3.08 -14.22
N ASP A 54 5.59 -3.60 -15.02
CA ASP A 54 6.96 -3.87 -14.55
C ASP A 54 7.66 -2.60 -14.05
N GLY A 55 7.42 -1.47 -14.73
CA GLY A 55 7.86 -0.15 -14.29
C GLY A 55 7.33 0.19 -12.90
N MET A 56 6.03 0.03 -12.68
CA MET A 56 5.41 0.27 -11.37
C MET A 56 5.96 -0.66 -10.28
N ILE A 57 6.24 -1.93 -10.58
CA ILE A 57 6.85 -2.88 -9.64
C ILE A 57 8.28 -2.43 -9.27
N LYS A 58 9.06 -1.97 -10.24
CA LYS A 58 10.39 -1.39 -10.00
C LYS A 58 10.30 -0.11 -9.15
N ASP A 59 9.31 0.72 -9.39
CA ASP A 59 9.08 1.94 -8.62
C ASP A 59 8.65 1.61 -7.17
N CYS A 60 7.83 0.58 -6.96
CA CYS A 60 7.52 0.06 -5.62
C CYS A 60 8.80 -0.39 -4.87
N LEU A 61 9.73 -1.06 -5.56
CA LEU A 61 11.01 -1.44 -4.97
C LEU A 61 11.85 -0.21 -4.60
N THR A 62 11.87 0.81 -5.46
CA THR A 62 12.54 2.09 -5.20
C THR A 62 11.97 2.76 -3.94
N LEU A 63 10.64 2.79 -3.80
CA LEU A 63 9.97 3.32 -2.61
C LEU A 63 10.30 2.51 -1.34
N ALA A 64 10.27 1.18 -1.42
CA ALA A 64 10.65 0.33 -0.29
C ALA A 64 12.08 0.60 0.17
N GLN A 65 13.03 0.75 -0.76
CA GLN A 65 14.42 1.09 -0.48
C GLN A 65 14.56 2.50 0.12
N ALA A 66 13.80 3.48 -0.36
CA ALA A 66 13.80 4.82 0.20
C ALA A 66 13.28 4.85 1.65
N GLY A 67 12.21 4.11 1.95
CA GLY A 67 11.71 3.94 3.32
C GLY A 67 12.75 3.33 4.26
N LEU A 68 13.47 2.29 3.81
CA LEU A 68 14.57 1.68 4.55
C LEU A 68 15.73 2.65 4.78
N LYS A 69 16.11 3.40 3.74
CA LYS A 69 17.16 4.43 3.82
C LYS A 69 16.80 5.50 4.85
N ALA A 70 15.55 5.93 4.92
CA ALA A 70 15.09 6.88 5.94
C ALA A 70 15.31 6.34 7.36
N ILE A 71 15.08 5.04 7.58
CA ILE A 71 15.25 4.42 8.90
C ILE A 71 16.73 4.28 9.24
N ASP A 72 17.54 3.82 8.29
CA ASP A 72 18.99 3.67 8.49
C ASP A 72 19.68 5.03 8.73
N GLU A 73 19.15 6.09 8.12
CA GLU A 73 19.65 7.46 8.27
C GLU A 73 18.96 8.26 9.40
N HIS A 74 17.99 7.67 10.12
CA HIS A 74 17.24 8.35 11.19
C HIS A 74 18.17 9.00 12.24
N GLY A 75 19.27 8.33 12.61
CA GLY A 75 20.22 8.82 13.62
C GLY A 75 21.25 9.83 13.09
N SER A 76 21.39 9.99 11.76
CA SER A 76 22.47 10.76 11.13
C SER A 76 21.98 11.89 10.22
N LYS A 77 20.72 11.87 9.78
CA LYS A 77 20.10 12.87 8.91
C LYS A 77 18.88 13.50 9.59
N PRO A 78 18.91 14.81 9.90
CA PRO A 78 17.79 15.49 10.55
C PRO A 78 16.46 15.39 9.80
N GLU A 79 16.49 15.40 8.47
CA GLU A 79 15.32 15.21 7.61
C GLU A 79 14.66 13.82 7.78
N ALA A 80 15.47 12.76 7.91
CA ALA A 80 14.97 11.41 8.13
C ALA A 80 14.31 11.29 9.51
N ALA A 81 14.96 11.84 10.54
CA ALA A 81 14.44 11.90 11.90
C ALA A 81 13.10 12.65 11.97
N ARG A 82 13.03 13.85 11.36
CA ARG A 82 11.80 14.66 11.33
C ARG A 82 10.67 13.94 10.61
N LEU A 83 10.96 13.33 9.45
CA LEU A 83 9.95 12.65 8.64
C LEU A 83 9.37 11.44 9.38
N LEU A 84 10.22 10.55 9.91
CA LEU A 84 9.77 9.39 10.65
C LEU A 84 9.03 9.78 11.93
N THR A 85 9.53 10.78 12.66
CA THR A 85 8.85 11.32 13.85
C THR A 85 7.46 11.85 13.48
N ALA A 86 7.34 12.63 12.41
CA ALA A 86 6.06 13.22 12.01
C ALA A 86 4.97 12.20 11.67
N PHE A 87 5.35 11.06 11.09
CA PHE A 87 4.39 10.06 10.61
C PHE A 87 4.14 8.89 11.59
N PHE A 88 5.12 8.58 12.44
CA PHE A 88 5.05 7.42 13.34
C PHE A 88 5.04 7.77 14.83
N THR A 89 5.10 9.06 15.23
CA THR A 89 4.99 9.44 16.64
C THR A 89 3.80 10.33 16.92
N ILE A 90 3.36 10.30 18.18
CA ILE A 90 2.59 11.39 18.77
C ILE A 90 3.62 12.45 19.18
N PRO A 91 3.34 13.76 18.99
CA PRO A 91 4.16 14.82 19.55
C PRO A 91 4.50 14.52 21.01
N SER A 92 5.79 14.61 21.37
CA SER A 92 6.37 14.39 22.72
C SER A 92 6.89 12.99 23.08
N ILE A 93 6.74 11.96 22.23
CA ILE A 93 7.36 10.64 22.48
C ILE A 93 8.35 10.31 21.35
N PRO A 94 9.67 10.26 21.61
CA PRO A 94 10.66 9.85 20.60
C PRO A 94 10.45 8.40 20.17
N LEU A 95 10.68 8.11 18.88
CA LEU A 95 10.75 6.73 18.38
C LEU A 95 11.83 5.96 19.12
N GLN A 96 11.46 4.83 19.68
CA GLN A 96 12.41 3.91 20.30
C GLN A 96 13.04 3.01 19.23
N ALA A 97 14.17 2.38 19.57
CA ALA A 97 14.83 1.44 18.67
C ALA A 97 13.91 0.28 18.24
N ALA A 98 13.04 -0.18 19.13
CA ALA A 98 12.05 -1.22 18.83
C ALA A 98 10.98 -0.75 17.82
N ASP A 99 10.59 0.52 17.87
CA ASP A 99 9.61 1.10 16.93
C ASP A 99 10.24 1.17 15.54
N LEU A 100 11.47 1.68 15.45
CA LEU A 100 12.24 1.73 14.20
C LEU A 100 12.46 0.32 13.61
N ALA A 101 12.74 -0.67 14.45
CA ALA A 101 12.87 -2.06 14.01
C ALA A 101 11.55 -2.62 13.44
N ASN A 102 10.40 -2.28 14.03
CA ASN A 102 9.09 -2.69 13.53
C ASN A 102 8.76 -2.03 12.19
N ILE A 103 8.99 -0.71 12.06
CA ILE A 103 8.81 0.01 10.80
C ILE A 103 9.73 -0.59 9.72
N LYS A 104 11.00 -0.85 10.07
CA LYS A 104 11.99 -1.47 9.17
C LYS A 104 11.53 -2.83 8.69
N ALA A 105 11.12 -3.71 9.59
CA ALA A 105 10.69 -5.07 9.25
C ALA A 105 9.56 -5.08 8.21
N ARG A 106 8.64 -4.09 8.25
CA ARG A 106 7.55 -3.98 7.28
C ARG A 106 8.05 -3.59 5.88
N TYR A 107 8.91 -2.58 5.77
CA TYR A 107 9.55 -2.25 4.49
C TYR A 107 10.42 -3.40 3.96
N GLU A 108 11.18 -4.07 4.83
CA GLU A 108 12.01 -5.23 4.43
C GLU A 108 11.15 -6.36 3.90
N THR A 109 10.00 -6.63 4.52
CA THR A 109 9.07 -7.65 4.08
C THR A 109 8.53 -7.34 2.67
N VAL A 110 8.12 -6.10 2.41
CA VAL A 110 7.65 -5.69 1.07
C VAL A 110 8.78 -5.70 0.04
N ARG A 111 9.96 -5.16 0.37
CA ARG A 111 11.16 -5.19 -0.49
C ARG A 111 11.53 -6.64 -0.87
N ASN A 112 11.61 -7.52 0.12
CA ASN A 112 12.00 -8.92 -0.09
C ASN A 112 10.99 -9.62 -1.00
N TRP A 113 9.69 -9.40 -0.79
CA TRP A 113 8.66 -9.97 -1.65
C TRP A 113 8.75 -9.43 -3.09
N LEU A 114 9.04 -8.15 -3.30
CA LEU A 114 9.26 -7.58 -4.64
C LEU A 114 10.46 -8.21 -5.37
N GLN A 115 11.49 -8.64 -4.64
CA GLN A 115 12.70 -9.26 -5.20
C GLN A 115 12.57 -10.78 -5.36
N GLN A 116 11.75 -11.44 -4.54
CA GLN A 116 11.75 -12.90 -4.41
C GLN A 116 10.40 -13.54 -4.76
N GLY A 117 9.31 -12.78 -4.66
CA GLY A 117 7.96 -13.30 -4.53
C GLY A 117 7.76 -13.98 -3.17
N GLY A 118 6.71 -14.77 -3.05
CA GLY A 118 6.46 -15.57 -1.86
C GLY A 118 5.01 -15.59 -1.45
N PRO A 119 4.71 -16.26 -0.32
CA PRO A 119 3.37 -16.30 0.23
C PRO A 119 2.90 -14.91 0.63
N THR A 120 1.58 -14.73 0.64
CA THR A 120 0.89 -13.48 0.99
C THR A 120 0.08 -13.66 2.27
N ASP A 121 -0.56 -12.59 2.73
CA ASP A 121 -1.38 -12.58 3.94
C ASP A 121 -0.64 -13.08 5.19
N ASP A 122 0.55 -12.50 5.45
CA ASP A 122 1.44 -12.89 6.53
C ASP A 122 1.87 -14.37 6.49
N GLY A 123 1.98 -14.92 5.27
CA GLY A 123 2.35 -16.32 5.05
C GLY A 123 1.17 -17.29 5.02
N ARG A 124 -0.07 -16.84 5.26
CA ARG A 124 -1.27 -17.68 5.27
C ARG A 124 -1.74 -18.10 3.88
N GLN A 125 -1.39 -17.33 2.85
CA GLN A 125 -1.80 -17.57 1.46
C GLN A 125 -0.60 -17.99 0.61
N PRO A 126 -0.36 -19.30 0.38
CA PRO A 126 0.83 -19.79 -0.33
C PRO A 126 0.73 -19.63 -1.85
N ASN A 127 -0.47 -19.43 -2.38
CA ASN A 127 -0.70 -19.34 -3.81
C ASN A 127 -0.29 -17.96 -4.34
N LYS A 128 0.17 -17.93 -5.59
CA LYS A 128 0.53 -16.69 -6.29
C LYS A 128 -0.70 -15.77 -6.33
N PRO A 129 -0.57 -14.51 -5.88
CA PRO A 129 -1.70 -13.59 -5.86
C PRO A 129 -2.10 -13.16 -7.28
N HIS A 130 -3.32 -12.67 -7.41
CA HIS A 130 -3.84 -12.12 -8.67
C HIS A 130 -3.72 -10.60 -8.69
N LEU A 131 -3.43 -10.05 -9.85
CA LEU A 131 -3.47 -8.61 -10.10
C LEU A 131 -4.44 -8.33 -11.25
N TYR A 132 -5.48 -7.57 -10.96
CA TYR A 132 -6.43 -7.07 -11.95
C TYR A 132 -6.27 -5.55 -12.11
N CYS A 133 -6.40 -5.08 -13.35
CA CYS A 133 -6.34 -3.65 -13.69
C CYS A 133 -7.73 -3.00 -13.77
N TYR A 134 -8.77 -3.78 -13.46
CA TYR A 134 -10.15 -3.30 -13.29
C TYR A 134 -10.97 -4.30 -12.49
N HIS A 135 -12.12 -3.87 -11.97
CA HIS A 135 -12.94 -4.65 -11.03
C HIS A 135 -13.87 -5.68 -11.71
N GLU A 136 -13.84 -5.80 -13.03
CA GLU A 136 -14.70 -6.72 -13.80
C GLU A 136 -14.35 -8.21 -13.64
N TRP A 137 -13.39 -8.57 -12.79
CA TRP A 137 -13.15 -9.96 -12.40
C TRP A 137 -14.26 -10.52 -11.47
N LEU A 138 -15.13 -9.64 -10.97
CA LEU A 138 -16.33 -9.94 -10.22
C LEU A 138 -17.58 -9.68 -11.06
N ASP A 139 -18.48 -10.66 -11.09
CA ASP A 139 -19.81 -10.53 -11.68
C ASP A 139 -20.77 -9.95 -10.64
N LYS A 140 -21.34 -8.77 -10.91
CA LYS A 140 -22.45 -8.23 -10.11
C LYS A 140 -23.63 -9.19 -10.16
N LYS A 141 -24.19 -9.51 -8.99
CA LYS A 141 -25.41 -10.30 -8.84
C LYS A 141 -26.48 -9.49 -8.11
N THR A 142 -27.71 -9.91 -8.28
CA THR A 142 -28.85 -9.45 -7.48
C THR A 142 -29.24 -10.53 -6.47
N PHE A 143 -29.97 -10.17 -5.42
CA PHE A 143 -30.53 -11.15 -4.49
C PHE A 143 -31.53 -12.12 -5.13
N ARG A 144 -31.98 -11.86 -6.38
CA ARG A 144 -32.86 -12.74 -7.15
C ARG A 144 -32.10 -13.72 -8.05
N ASP A 145 -30.81 -13.51 -8.24
CA ASP A 145 -30.00 -14.42 -9.06
C ASP A 145 -29.76 -15.74 -8.32
N PRO A 146 -29.57 -16.87 -9.03
CA PRO A 146 -29.18 -18.13 -8.41
C PRO A 146 -27.91 -17.99 -7.57
N ALA A 147 -27.96 -18.42 -6.31
CA ALA A 147 -26.76 -18.58 -5.50
C ALA A 147 -25.90 -19.69 -6.08
N LEU A 148 -24.58 -19.50 -6.07
CA LEU A 148 -23.62 -20.46 -6.61
C LEU A 148 -22.79 -21.08 -5.48
N ASP A 149 -22.55 -22.39 -5.57
CA ASP A 149 -21.69 -23.13 -4.65
C ASP A 149 -20.19 -22.98 -5.00
N ASN A 150 -19.31 -23.63 -4.23
CA ASN A 150 -17.85 -23.59 -4.47
C ASN A 150 -17.41 -24.27 -5.79
N ASN A 151 -18.32 -24.93 -6.51
CA ASN A 151 -18.08 -25.47 -7.86
C ASN A 151 -18.63 -24.53 -8.96
N GLY A 152 -19.28 -23.43 -8.58
CA GLY A 152 -19.99 -22.53 -9.47
C GLY A 152 -21.31 -23.09 -9.98
N GLN A 153 -21.90 -24.08 -9.30
CA GLN A 153 -23.20 -24.66 -9.63
C GLN A 153 -24.31 -23.99 -8.79
N PRO A 154 -25.55 -23.88 -9.32
CA PRO A 154 -26.66 -23.36 -8.54
C PRO A 154 -26.91 -24.17 -7.27
N VAL A 155 -26.96 -23.49 -6.13
CA VAL A 155 -27.34 -24.10 -4.85
C VAL A 155 -28.78 -24.58 -4.94
N LYS A 156 -29.05 -25.81 -4.50
CA LYS A 156 -30.40 -26.39 -4.46
C LYS A 156 -30.76 -26.78 -3.04
N ASN A 157 -32.03 -26.59 -2.68
CA ASN A 157 -32.56 -27.10 -1.42
C ASN A 157 -32.82 -28.62 -1.47
N ASN A 158 -33.31 -29.20 -0.37
CA ASN A 158 -33.61 -30.64 -0.27
C ASN A 158 -34.69 -31.15 -1.24
N ARG A 159 -35.44 -30.26 -1.89
CA ARG A 159 -36.45 -30.59 -2.92
C ARG A 159 -35.91 -30.44 -4.34
N GLY A 160 -34.62 -30.09 -4.49
CA GLY A 160 -33.98 -29.86 -5.78
C GLY A 160 -34.28 -28.48 -6.39
N THR A 161 -34.98 -27.58 -5.68
CA THR A 161 -35.27 -26.23 -6.15
C THR A 161 -34.03 -25.34 -6.03
N VAL A 162 -33.68 -24.62 -7.09
CA VAL A 162 -32.59 -23.64 -7.09
C VAL A 162 -32.89 -22.52 -6.08
N GLN A 163 -31.91 -22.19 -5.25
CA GLN A 163 -31.97 -21.12 -4.27
C GLN A 163 -31.30 -19.86 -4.84
N THR A 164 -31.87 -18.70 -4.51
CA THR A 164 -31.30 -17.40 -4.86
C THR A 164 -30.30 -16.94 -3.81
N PHE A 165 -29.52 -15.89 -4.12
CA PHE A 165 -28.69 -15.23 -3.13
C PHE A 165 -29.51 -14.74 -1.92
N GLY A 166 -30.74 -14.27 -2.11
CA GLY A 166 -31.63 -13.86 -1.02
C GLY A 166 -32.08 -15.03 -0.14
N ASP A 167 -32.28 -16.21 -0.71
CA ASP A 167 -32.65 -17.42 0.05
C ASP A 167 -31.47 -17.93 0.89
N VAL A 168 -30.25 -17.94 0.33
CA VAL A 168 -29.06 -18.47 1.00
C VAL A 168 -28.48 -17.47 2.01
N TYR A 169 -28.58 -16.16 1.74
CA TYR A 169 -28.00 -15.09 2.56
C TYR A 169 -29.04 -14.05 2.99
N PRO A 170 -30.09 -14.45 3.75
CA PRO A 170 -31.22 -13.59 4.06
C PRO A 170 -30.84 -12.36 4.91
N ALA A 171 -29.79 -12.46 5.74
CA ALA A 171 -29.31 -11.35 6.56
C ALA A 171 -28.76 -10.17 5.72
N ASN A 172 -28.28 -10.44 4.51
CA ASN A 172 -27.64 -9.45 3.64
C ASN A 172 -28.66 -8.68 2.78
N VAL A 173 -29.89 -9.21 2.61
CA VAL A 173 -30.93 -8.63 1.74
C VAL A 173 -31.28 -7.20 2.15
N ASN A 174 -31.27 -6.90 3.45
CA ASN A 174 -31.66 -5.60 4.00
C ASN A 174 -30.48 -4.77 4.50
N SER A 175 -29.23 -5.23 4.32
CA SER A 175 -28.05 -4.53 4.85
C SER A 175 -27.43 -3.56 3.85
N GLY A 176 -28.05 -3.37 2.67
CA GLY A 176 -27.53 -2.48 1.62
C GLY A 176 -26.27 -2.99 0.92
N VAL A 177 -25.87 -4.24 1.15
CA VAL A 177 -24.72 -4.87 0.47
C VAL A 177 -25.18 -5.61 -0.77
N ILE A 178 -24.33 -5.65 -1.79
CA ILE A 178 -24.59 -6.30 -3.07
C ILE A 178 -23.68 -7.53 -3.20
N PRO A 179 -24.22 -8.69 -3.65
CA PRO A 179 -23.40 -9.87 -3.92
C PRO A 179 -22.61 -9.74 -5.22
N TYR A 180 -21.33 -10.08 -5.15
CA TYR A 180 -20.41 -10.19 -6.27
C TYR A 180 -19.86 -11.59 -6.36
N TRP A 181 -20.07 -12.24 -7.48
CA TRP A 181 -19.55 -13.59 -7.71
C TRP A 181 -18.19 -13.51 -8.39
N SER A 182 -17.18 -14.21 -7.87
CA SER A 182 -15.94 -14.46 -8.59
C SER A 182 -16.04 -15.78 -9.36
N PRO A 183 -16.10 -15.76 -10.71
CA PRO A 183 -16.06 -17.00 -11.49
C PRO A 183 -14.74 -17.76 -11.32
N GLN A 184 -13.68 -17.06 -10.96
CA GLN A 184 -12.33 -17.61 -10.83
C GLN A 184 -12.12 -18.30 -9.48
N PHE A 185 -12.47 -17.64 -8.38
CA PHE A 185 -12.25 -18.18 -7.03
C PHE A 185 -13.45 -18.94 -6.48
N LYS A 186 -14.60 -18.89 -7.17
CA LYS A 186 -15.85 -19.54 -6.76
C LYS A 186 -16.35 -19.08 -5.39
N VAL A 187 -16.25 -17.77 -5.15
CA VAL A 187 -16.64 -17.13 -3.88
C VAL A 187 -17.48 -15.90 -4.13
N VAL A 188 -18.23 -15.54 -3.09
CA VAL A 188 -19.08 -14.35 -3.05
C VAL A 188 -18.36 -13.28 -2.24
N VAL A 189 -18.22 -12.10 -2.82
CA VAL A 189 -17.76 -10.87 -2.16
C VAL A 189 -18.97 -9.98 -1.93
N TRP A 190 -19.03 -9.33 -0.76
CA TRP A 190 -20.13 -8.44 -0.38
C TRP A 190 -19.62 -7.03 -0.25
N ASP A 191 -20.30 -6.08 -0.86
CA ASP A 191 -19.89 -4.68 -0.86
C ASP A 191 -21.12 -3.75 -0.91
N SER A 192 -21.13 -2.69 -0.09
CA SER A 192 -22.20 -1.69 -0.05
C SER A 192 -22.11 -0.62 -1.13
N ASP A 193 -20.90 -0.34 -1.63
CA ASP A 193 -20.60 0.85 -2.45
C ASP A 193 -20.24 0.49 -3.89
N TYR A 194 -20.40 -0.79 -4.25
CA TYR A 194 -20.14 -1.30 -5.58
C TYR A 194 -21.33 -0.94 -6.51
N GLY A 195 -21.43 0.34 -6.84
CA GLY A 195 -22.35 0.92 -7.81
C GLY A 195 -23.75 1.22 -7.30
N ASP A 196 -24.02 2.49 -7.00
CA ASP A 196 -25.35 3.11 -6.96
C ASP A 196 -25.62 3.87 -8.30
N PRO A 197 -26.87 3.99 -8.81
CA PRO A 197 -27.25 3.29 -10.02
C PRO A 197 -28.14 4.20 -10.88
N ALA A 198 -27.57 5.05 -11.72
CA ALA A 198 -28.34 5.57 -12.85
C ALA A 198 -28.45 4.52 -13.98
N GLY A 199 -28.43 3.21 -13.65
CA GLY A 199 -28.58 2.09 -14.59
C GLY A 199 -27.30 1.54 -15.22
N GLY A 200 -26.11 1.92 -14.74
CA GLY A 200 -24.81 1.50 -15.31
C GLY A 200 -24.16 0.32 -14.59
N ILE A 201 -23.20 -0.30 -15.29
CA ILE A 201 -22.28 -1.38 -14.88
C ILE A 201 -21.32 -0.86 -13.77
N GLY A 202 -21.85 -0.29 -12.70
CA GLY A 202 -21.05 0.34 -11.65
C GLY A 202 -20.47 -0.70 -10.71
N GLY A 203 -19.15 -0.66 -10.52
CA GLY A 203 -18.46 -1.44 -9.52
C GLY A 203 -17.31 -0.72 -8.84
N TYR A 204 -16.45 -1.41 -8.06
CA TYR A 204 -15.47 -0.76 -7.17
C TYR A 204 -14.71 0.40 -7.83
N CYS A 205 -14.21 0.22 -9.06
CA CYS A 205 -13.46 1.29 -9.75
C CYS A 205 -14.31 2.40 -10.38
N HIS A 206 -15.63 2.39 -10.25
CA HIS A 206 -16.50 3.46 -10.72
C HIS A 206 -16.61 4.62 -9.73
N ALA A 207 -16.40 4.38 -8.44
CA ALA A 207 -16.33 5.47 -7.48
C ALA A 207 -15.14 6.37 -7.86
N ALA A 208 -15.38 7.68 -7.91
CA ALA A 208 -14.38 8.67 -8.36
C ALA A 208 -13.09 8.63 -7.52
N ASP A 209 -13.20 8.17 -6.27
CA ASP A 209 -12.12 8.19 -5.28
C ASP A 209 -11.51 6.80 -5.02
N SER A 210 -11.97 5.74 -5.69
CA SER A 210 -11.43 4.39 -5.51
C SER A 210 -10.21 4.17 -6.41
N ALA A 211 -9.03 4.06 -5.79
CA ALA A 211 -7.78 3.86 -6.50
C ALA A 211 -7.41 2.37 -6.63
N ALA A 212 -7.55 1.59 -5.55
CA ALA A 212 -7.27 0.18 -5.55
C ALA A 212 -7.85 -0.52 -4.31
N ALA A 213 -7.94 -1.84 -4.35
CA ALA A 213 -8.28 -2.65 -3.20
C ALA A 213 -7.51 -3.97 -3.17
N THR A 214 -7.18 -4.42 -1.97
CA THR A 214 -6.65 -5.76 -1.69
C THR A 214 -7.66 -6.61 -0.95
N SER A 215 -7.84 -7.85 -1.39
CA SER A 215 -8.66 -8.85 -0.70
C SER A 215 -7.96 -10.19 -0.61
N HIS A 216 -8.16 -10.90 0.50
CA HIS A 216 -7.66 -12.26 0.69
C HIS A 216 -8.82 -13.23 0.49
N GLN A 217 -8.84 -13.92 -0.66
CA GLN A 217 -9.83 -14.95 -0.95
C GLN A 217 -9.35 -16.30 -0.40
N PRO A 218 -10.22 -17.30 -0.20
CA PRO A 218 -9.85 -18.59 0.35
C PRO A 218 -8.69 -19.30 -0.37
N THR A 219 -8.57 -19.08 -1.68
CA THR A 219 -7.56 -19.75 -2.51
C THR A 219 -6.40 -18.85 -2.95
N ALA A 220 -6.55 -17.52 -2.90
CA ALA A 220 -5.50 -16.59 -3.31
C ALA A 220 -5.81 -15.17 -2.85
N SER A 221 -4.78 -14.37 -2.67
CA SER A 221 -4.93 -12.92 -2.49
C SER A 221 -5.08 -12.22 -3.84
N VAL A 222 -5.75 -11.07 -3.84
CA VAL A 222 -6.08 -10.29 -5.04
C VAL A 222 -5.79 -8.82 -4.78
N ILE A 223 -5.07 -8.18 -5.69
CA ILE A 223 -5.05 -6.73 -5.84
C ILE A 223 -5.91 -6.36 -7.05
N THR A 224 -6.80 -5.38 -6.88
CA THR A 224 -7.53 -4.73 -7.95
C THR A 224 -7.09 -3.27 -8.02
N LEU A 225 -6.42 -2.88 -9.09
CA LEU A 225 -6.09 -1.49 -9.38
C LEU A 225 -7.17 -0.87 -10.27
N CYS A 226 -7.54 0.38 -10.00
CA CYS A 226 -8.52 1.14 -10.76
C CYS A 226 -7.84 2.14 -11.70
N PRO A 227 -8.55 2.73 -12.68
CA PRO A 227 -7.94 3.61 -13.69
C PRO A 227 -7.18 4.81 -13.10
N SER A 228 -7.64 5.33 -11.97
CA SER A 228 -6.97 6.39 -11.20
C SER A 228 -5.58 5.99 -10.70
N SER A 229 -5.33 4.71 -10.43
CA SER A 229 -4.00 4.15 -10.12
C SER A 229 -3.01 4.21 -11.27
N TYR A 230 -3.42 4.67 -12.46
CA TYR A 230 -2.56 4.82 -13.63
C TYR A 230 -2.46 6.28 -14.11
N GLY A 231 -2.83 7.25 -13.25
CA GLY A 231 -2.87 8.67 -13.62
C GLY A 231 -4.03 9.03 -14.55
N GLY A 232 -5.00 8.12 -14.70
CA GLY A 232 -6.13 8.26 -15.62
C GLY A 232 -7.41 8.79 -14.98
N ALA A 233 -8.21 9.54 -15.75
CA ALA A 233 -9.62 9.79 -15.41
C ALA A 233 -10.50 8.58 -15.78
N ASN A 234 -11.58 8.37 -15.01
CA ASN A 234 -12.61 7.38 -15.33
C ASN A 234 -13.50 7.83 -16.51
N PRO A 235 -14.01 6.91 -17.36
CA PRO A 235 -13.67 5.49 -17.45
C PRO A 235 -12.42 5.28 -18.33
N LEU A 236 -11.48 4.45 -17.86
CA LEU A 236 -10.22 4.01 -18.50
C LEU A 236 -9.69 4.92 -19.64
N PRO A 237 -8.63 5.71 -19.41
CA PRO A 237 -7.90 6.28 -20.53
C PRO A 237 -7.33 5.15 -21.38
N ARG A 238 -7.38 5.31 -22.71
CA ARG A 238 -6.75 4.36 -23.65
C ARG A 238 -5.23 4.26 -23.51
N THR A 239 -4.63 5.16 -22.73
CA THR A 239 -3.19 5.19 -22.45
C THR A 239 -2.97 5.61 -20.99
N PRO A 240 -2.31 4.79 -20.15
CA PRO A 240 -1.99 5.17 -18.79
C PRO A 240 -1.00 6.35 -18.76
N ALA A 241 -1.17 7.27 -17.82
CA ALA A 241 -0.26 8.39 -17.58
C ALA A 241 0.66 8.05 -16.40
N ILE A 242 1.49 7.02 -16.58
CA ILE A 242 2.38 6.54 -15.53
C ILE A 242 3.47 7.58 -15.24
N MET A 243 3.48 8.05 -14.00
CA MET A 243 4.49 8.93 -13.43
C MET A 243 5.42 8.11 -12.54
N GLY A 244 6.71 8.06 -12.90
CA GLY A 244 7.72 7.43 -12.07
C GLY A 244 8.15 8.32 -10.88
N PRO A 245 8.98 7.79 -9.96
CA PRO A 245 9.53 8.57 -8.86
C PRO A 245 10.27 9.81 -9.37
N ARG A 246 10.05 10.96 -8.71
CA ARG A 246 10.72 12.22 -9.02
C ARG A 246 10.39 12.76 -10.43
N SER A 247 9.21 12.46 -10.96
CA SER A 247 8.74 12.96 -12.25
C SER A 247 8.36 14.44 -12.26
N VAL A 248 8.23 15.06 -11.08
CA VAL A 248 7.93 16.48 -10.92
C VAL A 248 9.17 17.23 -10.43
N ALA A 249 9.32 18.45 -10.93
CA ALA A 249 10.38 19.35 -10.47
C ALA A 249 10.16 19.72 -9.00
N ALA A 250 11.25 19.90 -8.27
CA ALA A 250 11.18 20.35 -6.89
C ALA A 250 10.88 21.85 -6.79
N ASN A 251 9.98 22.20 -5.89
CA ASN A 251 9.79 23.60 -5.50
C ASN A 251 10.78 23.93 -4.38
N ALA A 252 11.95 24.43 -4.75
CA ALA A 252 12.99 24.76 -3.79
C ALA A 252 12.56 25.93 -2.90
N VAL A 253 12.79 25.82 -1.59
CA VAL A 253 12.60 26.87 -0.60
C VAL A 253 13.94 27.36 -0.07
N ALA A 254 13.99 28.65 0.25
CA ALA A 254 15.20 29.27 0.78
C ALA A 254 15.62 28.63 2.11
N ASN A 255 16.92 28.36 2.27
CA ASN A 255 17.50 27.67 3.45
C ASN A 255 17.20 28.36 4.79
N ASP A 256 16.88 29.65 4.78
CA ASP A 256 16.60 30.46 5.97
C ASP A 256 15.11 30.52 6.34
N VAL A 257 14.22 29.92 5.53
CA VAL A 257 12.76 30.05 5.68
C VAL A 257 12.08 28.69 5.85
N VAL A 258 12.14 28.11 7.05
CA VAL A 258 11.12 27.14 7.50
C VAL A 258 9.91 27.94 8.00
N LYS A 259 9.25 28.70 7.13
CA LYS A 259 7.99 29.36 7.50
C LYS A 259 6.84 28.45 7.07
N ARG A 260 6.09 27.98 8.06
CA ARG A 260 4.99 27.00 8.03
C ARG A 260 3.91 27.17 6.96
N THR A 261 3.85 28.28 6.25
CA THR A 261 2.70 28.65 5.42
C THR A 261 3.10 29.65 4.35
N LYS A 262 4.05 29.30 3.47
CA LYS A 262 4.21 30.07 2.22
C LYS A 262 3.42 29.43 1.10
N LYS A 263 2.65 30.28 0.40
CA LYS A 263 2.21 30.07 -0.98
C LYS A 263 3.45 29.64 -1.79
N GLY A 264 3.49 28.38 -2.25
CA GLY A 264 4.62 27.82 -3.01
C GLY A 264 5.26 26.55 -2.44
N ASN A 265 4.92 26.11 -1.22
CA ASN A 265 5.41 24.82 -0.70
C ASN A 265 4.86 23.66 -1.54
N GLN A 266 5.70 22.66 -1.81
CA GLN A 266 5.29 21.45 -2.51
C GLN A 266 4.41 20.60 -1.59
N ALA A 267 3.23 20.16 -2.08
CA ALA A 267 2.44 19.20 -1.33
C ALA A 267 3.02 17.79 -1.57
N LEU A 268 2.94 16.94 -0.54
CA LEU A 268 3.43 15.56 -0.66
C LEU A 268 2.66 14.76 -1.74
N PRO A 269 1.33 14.87 -1.88
CA PRO A 269 0.62 14.22 -2.98
C PRO A 269 1.07 14.67 -4.39
N ASP A 270 1.64 15.87 -4.55
CA ASP A 270 2.09 16.36 -5.86
C ASP A 270 3.31 15.60 -6.39
N ILE A 271 4.07 14.93 -5.51
CA ILE A 271 5.29 14.18 -5.86
C ILE A 271 5.09 12.66 -5.93
N TYR A 272 3.87 12.21 -5.65
CA TYR A 272 3.56 10.79 -5.62
C TYR A 272 3.71 10.16 -7.00
N PRO A 273 4.58 9.14 -7.17
CA PRO A 273 4.60 8.37 -8.40
C PRO A 273 3.29 7.58 -8.51
N THR A 274 2.87 7.24 -9.72
CA THR A 274 1.70 6.40 -9.95
C THR A 274 1.77 5.06 -9.18
N ALA A 275 2.98 4.56 -8.94
CA ALA A 275 3.22 3.34 -8.18
C ALA A 275 2.88 3.42 -6.68
N VAL A 276 2.65 4.60 -6.06
CA VAL A 276 2.32 4.63 -4.61
C VAL A 276 1.06 3.85 -4.27
N THR A 277 0.04 3.84 -5.13
CA THR A 277 -1.16 3.04 -4.87
C THR A 277 -0.84 1.55 -4.87
N LEU A 278 -0.10 1.05 -5.86
CA LEU A 278 0.32 -0.35 -5.84
C LEU A 278 1.22 -0.64 -4.63
N PHE A 279 2.13 0.27 -4.29
CA PHE A 279 3.01 0.11 -3.13
C PHE A 279 2.23 0.03 -1.82
N HIS A 280 1.17 0.81 -1.68
CA HIS A 280 0.21 0.75 -0.57
C HIS A 280 -0.45 -0.63 -0.50
N GLU A 281 -1.04 -1.08 -1.61
CA GLU A 281 -1.73 -2.38 -1.68
C GLU A 281 -0.78 -3.55 -1.39
N LEU A 282 0.50 -3.44 -1.71
CA LEU A 282 1.49 -4.47 -1.38
C LEU A 282 1.65 -4.68 0.13
N PHE A 283 1.47 -3.65 0.96
CA PHE A 283 1.47 -3.85 2.41
C PHE A 283 0.27 -4.70 2.84
N HIS A 284 -0.94 -4.37 2.37
CA HIS A 284 -2.14 -5.18 2.62
C HIS A 284 -1.93 -6.61 2.16
N LEU A 285 -1.45 -6.77 0.92
CA LEU A 285 -1.24 -8.07 0.30
C LEU A 285 -0.29 -8.94 1.12
N ILE A 286 0.85 -8.39 1.51
CA ILE A 286 1.95 -9.20 2.04
C ILE A 286 1.81 -9.38 3.56
N LEU A 287 1.44 -8.33 4.29
CA LEU A 287 1.32 -8.36 5.75
C LEU A 287 -0.06 -8.80 6.23
N GLY A 288 -1.05 -8.82 5.34
CA GLY A 288 -2.44 -9.13 5.65
C GLY A 288 -3.20 -7.93 6.22
N ASN A 289 -4.51 -7.88 5.95
CA ASN A 289 -5.42 -6.84 6.43
C ASN A 289 -5.42 -6.73 7.98
N ASP A 290 -5.23 -7.84 8.69
CA ASP A 290 -5.14 -7.84 10.16
C ASP A 290 -4.00 -6.96 10.70
N LYS A 291 -2.94 -6.72 9.91
CA LYS A 291 -1.78 -5.90 10.31
C LYS A 291 -1.73 -4.55 9.64
N THR A 292 -2.66 -4.27 8.73
CA THR A 292 -2.63 -3.13 7.81
C THR A 292 -3.96 -2.41 7.68
N THR A 293 -4.98 -2.86 8.41
CA THR A 293 -6.24 -2.14 8.55
C THR A 293 -6.37 -1.63 9.99
N MET A 294 -6.72 -0.37 10.15
CA MET A 294 -7.05 0.18 11.46
C MET A 294 -8.36 -0.42 11.98
N THR A 295 -8.41 -0.75 13.27
CA THR A 295 -9.60 -1.30 13.93
C THR A 295 -10.41 -0.21 14.62
N GLY A 296 -11.72 -0.40 14.69
CA GLY A 296 -12.64 0.53 15.37
C GLY A 296 -13.21 1.59 14.42
N SER A 297 -13.46 2.80 14.94
CA SER A 297 -14.07 3.90 14.19
C SER A 297 -13.10 4.67 13.28
N THR A 298 -11.83 4.26 13.22
CA THR A 298 -10.81 4.96 12.42
C THR A 298 -10.61 4.22 11.11
N ALA A 299 -11.18 4.76 10.02
CA ALA A 299 -10.88 4.31 8.67
C ALA A 299 -9.43 4.64 8.30
N GLU A 300 -8.91 3.99 7.26
CA GLU A 300 -7.63 4.34 6.64
C GLU A 300 -7.50 5.86 6.38
N GLN A 301 -6.33 6.44 6.66
CA GLN A 301 -6.10 7.86 6.51
C GLN A 301 -5.21 8.15 5.30
N TYR A 302 -5.81 8.77 4.28
CA TYR A 302 -5.11 9.21 3.07
C TYR A 302 -4.67 10.67 3.10
N ILE A 303 -5.25 11.46 4.01
CA ILE A 303 -4.93 12.88 4.15
C ILE A 303 -3.70 13.00 5.07
N VAL A 304 -2.60 13.55 4.55
CA VAL A 304 -1.34 13.74 5.30
C VAL A 304 -1.57 14.41 6.66
N ALA A 305 -2.36 15.48 6.71
CA ALA A 305 -2.67 16.19 7.96
C ALA A 305 -3.39 15.33 9.02
N ARG A 306 -4.05 14.24 8.61
CA ARG A 306 -4.65 13.24 9.50
C ARG A 306 -3.67 12.10 9.81
N MET A 307 -2.85 11.67 8.85
CA MET A 307 -1.81 10.66 9.05
C MET A 307 -0.82 11.05 10.15
N ILE A 308 -0.33 12.29 10.16
CA ILE A 308 0.61 12.77 11.18
C ILE A 308 0.00 12.90 12.59
N LYS A 309 -1.32 12.75 12.71
CA LYS A 309 -2.05 12.75 13.99
C LYS A 309 -2.34 11.32 14.47
N LEU A 310 -2.01 10.31 13.66
CA LEU A 310 -2.14 8.92 14.07
C LEU A 310 -1.15 8.61 15.19
N ARG A 311 -1.61 7.79 16.14
CA ARG A 311 -0.71 7.19 17.13
C ARG A 311 0.11 6.10 16.46
N LEU A 312 1.30 5.81 16.97
CA LEU A 312 2.21 4.79 16.43
C LEU A 312 1.48 3.47 16.05
N ALA A 313 0.65 2.92 16.94
CA ALA A 313 -0.07 1.68 16.67
C ALA A 313 -0.98 1.75 15.43
N ASN A 314 -1.60 2.91 15.18
CA ASN A 314 -2.42 3.15 13.99
C ASN A 314 -1.57 3.48 12.77
N SER A 315 -0.50 4.28 12.91
CA SER A 315 0.47 4.54 11.84
C SER A 315 1.08 3.24 11.30
N LEU A 316 1.40 2.29 12.19
CA LEU A 316 1.91 0.96 11.82
C LEU A 316 0.87 0.10 11.09
N ARG A 317 -0.42 0.43 11.18
CA ARG A 317 -1.54 -0.27 10.50
C ARG A 317 -2.16 0.59 9.40
N ASN A 318 -1.46 1.63 8.93
CA ASN A 318 -1.90 2.52 7.86
C ASN A 318 -0.85 2.47 6.74
N PRO A 319 -0.95 1.56 5.76
CA PRO A 319 -0.04 1.48 4.61
C PRO A 319 0.29 2.84 3.98
N GLU A 320 -0.67 3.75 3.92
CA GLU A 320 -0.44 5.10 3.38
C GLU A 320 0.61 5.92 4.16
N THR A 321 0.80 5.65 5.46
CA THR A 321 1.89 6.25 6.23
C THR A 321 3.25 5.80 5.71
N PHE A 322 3.38 4.53 5.32
CA PHE A 322 4.62 3.99 4.77
C PHE A 322 4.87 4.51 3.35
N THR A 323 3.84 4.63 2.52
CA THR A 323 3.97 5.18 1.16
C THR A 323 4.38 6.65 1.20
N ALA A 324 3.76 7.44 2.08
CA ALA A 324 4.07 8.85 2.28
C ALA A 324 5.53 9.09 2.69
N VAL A 325 6.01 8.34 3.69
CA VAL A 325 7.41 8.43 4.15
C VAL A 325 8.38 8.01 3.06
N ALA A 326 8.11 6.91 2.35
CA ALA A 326 8.96 6.43 1.28
C ALA A 326 9.07 7.43 0.12
N ALA A 327 7.94 7.96 -0.36
CA ALA A 327 7.90 8.93 -1.45
C ALA A 327 8.59 10.24 -1.06
N ALA A 328 8.28 10.77 0.13
CA ALA A 328 8.93 11.97 0.66
C ALA A 328 10.45 11.80 0.75
N TYR A 329 10.93 10.66 1.27
CA TYR A 329 12.35 10.44 1.46
C TYR A 329 13.11 10.14 0.17
N ASP A 330 12.50 9.41 -0.78
CA ASP A 330 13.09 9.24 -2.11
C ASP A 330 13.30 10.60 -2.77
N PHE A 331 12.25 11.43 -2.77
CA PHE A 331 12.29 12.74 -3.40
C PHE A 331 13.29 13.66 -2.69
N THR A 332 13.23 13.77 -1.36
CA THR A 332 14.16 14.57 -0.56
C THR A 332 15.60 14.10 -0.78
N SER A 333 15.91 12.81 -0.65
CA SER A 333 17.30 12.36 -0.63
C SER A 333 17.97 12.33 -2.02
N ASN A 334 17.19 12.46 -3.09
CA ASN A 334 17.68 12.50 -4.46
C ASN A 334 17.52 13.87 -5.15
N THR A 335 16.97 14.86 -4.46
CA THR A 335 16.92 16.22 -4.99
C THR A 335 18.04 17.06 -4.37
N PRO A 336 19.07 17.45 -5.14
CA PRO A 336 20.14 18.30 -4.60
C PRO A 336 19.62 19.69 -4.26
N ALA A 337 20.37 20.41 -3.43
CA ALA A 337 20.15 21.84 -3.29
C ALA A 337 20.40 22.53 -4.64
N ASP A 338 19.66 23.60 -4.93
CA ASP A 338 19.89 24.40 -6.13
C ASP A 338 21.19 25.24 -6.01
N SER A 339 21.52 26.00 -7.07
CA SER A 339 22.73 26.84 -7.10
C SER A 339 22.75 27.94 -6.05
N SER A 340 21.60 28.31 -5.49
CA SER A 340 21.46 29.26 -4.38
C SER A 340 21.42 28.56 -3.01
N GLY A 341 21.61 27.24 -3.00
CA GLY A 341 21.56 26.41 -1.80
C GLY A 341 20.14 26.12 -1.32
N ASN A 342 19.09 26.52 -2.06
CA ASN A 342 17.70 26.26 -1.69
C ASN A 342 17.41 24.76 -1.76
N ARG A 343 16.49 24.28 -0.92
CA ARG A 343 16.25 22.85 -0.71
C ARG A 343 14.79 22.50 -0.87
N VAL A 344 14.50 21.21 -1.02
CA VAL A 344 13.12 20.72 -1.02
C VAL A 344 12.55 20.78 0.39
N GLU A 345 11.32 21.28 0.50
CA GLU A 345 10.52 21.21 1.70
C GLU A 345 9.07 20.87 1.34
N PHE A 346 8.48 19.90 2.05
CA PHE A 346 7.05 19.64 1.98
C PHE A 346 6.31 20.51 2.98
N SER A 347 5.09 20.93 2.62
CA SER A 347 4.21 21.78 3.43
C SER A 347 4.23 21.38 4.91
N THR A 348 5.01 22.11 5.74
CA THR A 348 5.27 22.03 7.21
C THR A 348 6.69 21.63 7.66
N GLY A 349 7.61 21.30 6.77
CA GLY A 349 9.03 21.10 7.12
C GLY A 349 9.45 19.69 7.54
N TRP A 350 8.61 18.67 7.30
CA TRP A 350 8.89 17.29 7.75
C TRP A 350 10.13 16.66 7.10
N ALA A 351 10.46 17.04 5.86
CA ALA A 351 11.60 16.48 5.13
C ALA A 351 12.55 17.54 4.55
N THR A 352 12.60 18.74 5.14
CA THR A 352 13.56 19.77 4.69
C THR A 352 14.98 19.27 4.88
N GLN A 353 15.79 19.22 3.83
CA GLN A 353 17.17 18.73 3.94
C GLN A 353 18.04 19.62 4.85
N GLY A 354 18.91 19.01 5.67
CA GLY A 354 20.09 19.68 6.23
C GLY A 354 19.86 20.74 7.32
N LEU A 355 18.61 21.05 7.68
CA LEU A 355 18.33 21.94 8.81
C LEU A 355 18.51 21.18 10.13
N GLY A 356 19.26 21.77 11.06
CA GLY A 356 19.53 21.19 12.37
C GLY A 356 18.26 20.93 13.19
N SER A 357 18.39 20.11 14.24
CA SER A 357 17.32 19.72 15.16
C SER A 357 16.75 20.87 16.02
N SER A 358 17.23 22.12 15.90
CA SER A 358 16.85 23.22 16.79
C SER A 358 15.44 23.79 16.58
N ILE A 359 14.67 23.29 15.59
CA ILE A 359 13.29 23.76 15.31
C ILE A 359 12.23 22.88 16.02
N TYR A 360 12.63 22.03 16.99
CA TYR A 360 11.68 21.37 17.93
C TYR A 360 11.04 22.36 18.92
N SER A 361 10.64 23.55 18.48
CA SER A 361 9.63 24.29 19.23
C SER A 361 8.31 23.54 19.03
N VAL A 362 8.02 22.70 20.03
CA VAL A 362 6.79 21.94 20.22
C VAL A 362 5.61 22.84 19.87
N CYS A 363 5.10 22.69 18.67
CA CYS A 363 3.86 23.34 18.29
C CYS A 363 2.75 22.37 18.69
N HIS A 364 2.09 22.68 19.79
CA HIS A 364 0.74 22.20 20.04
C HIS A 364 -0.10 22.48 18.77
N LEU A 365 -0.66 21.40 18.23
CA LEU A 365 -1.71 21.43 17.22
C LEU A 365 -3.05 21.67 17.90
#